data_AF-A0A4Q5LXB6-F1
#
_entry.id   AF-A0A4Q5LXB6-F1
#
_cell.length_a   1.000
_cell.length_b   1.000
_cell.length_c   1.000
_cell.angle_alpha   90.00
_cell.angle_beta   90.00
_cell.angle_gamma   90.00
#
_symmetry.space_group_name_H-M   'P 1'
#
loop_
_entity.id
_entity.type
_entity.pdbx_description
1 polymer ?
#
loop_
_entity_poly.entity_id
_entity_poly.type
_entity_poly.pdbx_seq_one_letter_code
_entity_poly.pdbx_strand_id
1 'polypeptide(L)'
;MDGVILFADDKIHKSKANERKLYDALKQELPIVAVHSLELAQKSILSIGTFSALILDWQFTDAEEDEIVLEDLEGIKIQKPSTKTDDPTYNFLVQNDFFSLVYIYSDKDIESEEYGNQLRAKYGDRIKFSKKDNISQTKKEKIRILKEIQEWKEANKHLVIAQSWSSTINKYTQKIFRELSSTDKNWIKYIYDSAKADGVSPEIFVLDIFQYLLSENLIKDETLLAEIRNYASQEIVGEQNHKSVSRLFQKLFYTEVLDTTPIMTGDIVKLDENSFGIIITPECDVKKLLDISGSFDLLRFSNERFNATLTRLEATDSKRTTLTIESKNFKNWKKIFNQDEQREHILPSFPYFENTNGTILTDFSIDKIKISAEELTALERRFKLNSPFIQQLRQRYVAYFGRVGVPALPDIVKYYNLKLENSSS
;
A
#
# COMPACT_ATOMS: atom_id res chain seq x y z
N MET A 1 -12.32 0.27 16.50
CA MET A 1 -13.38 0.04 15.51
C MET A 1 -14.53 0.97 15.78
N ASP A 2 -14.26 2.25 15.61
CA ASP A 2 -15.27 3.29 15.67
C ASP A 2 -15.40 3.75 14.22
N GLY A 3 -16.10 2.93 13.43
CA GLY A 3 -16.42 3.19 12.02
C GLY A 3 -17.92 3.20 11.83
N VAL A 4 -18.36 3.53 10.62
CA VAL A 4 -19.79 3.54 10.28
C VAL A 4 -20.24 2.16 9.79
N ILE A 5 -21.51 1.82 9.99
CA ILE A 5 -22.11 0.67 9.30
C ILE A 5 -22.63 1.16 7.95
N LEU A 6 -22.29 0.45 6.88
CA LEU A 6 -22.99 0.61 5.60
C LEU A 6 -24.15 -0.39 5.59
N PHE A 7 -25.38 0.10 5.51
CA PHE A 7 -26.57 -0.75 5.35
C PHE A 7 -27.16 -0.47 3.97
N ALA A 8 -26.92 -1.39 3.03
CA ALA A 8 -27.40 -1.31 1.67
C ALA A 8 -28.55 -2.31 1.45
N ASP A 9 -29.76 -1.79 1.22
CA ASP A 9 -30.97 -2.59 1.06
C ASP A 9 -32.08 -1.74 0.40
N ASP A 10 -32.74 -2.25 -0.65
CA ASP A 10 -33.74 -1.49 -1.42
C ASP A 10 -35.01 -1.16 -0.61
N LYS A 11 -35.23 -1.87 0.51
CA LYS A 11 -36.39 -1.72 1.40
C LYS A 11 -36.07 -0.93 2.65
N ILE A 12 -34.84 -0.47 2.85
CA ILE A 12 -34.42 0.23 4.07
C ILE A 12 -35.22 1.50 4.38
N HIS A 13 -35.78 2.14 3.35
CA HIS A 13 -36.61 3.35 3.51
C HIS A 13 -38.13 3.05 3.52
N LYS A 14 -38.55 1.78 3.33
CA LYS A 14 -39.95 1.38 3.33
C LYS A 14 -40.43 1.23 4.78
N SER A 15 -41.40 2.06 5.20
CA SER A 15 -41.79 2.25 6.62
C SER A 15 -42.24 1.00 7.38
N LYS A 16 -42.70 -0.04 6.69
CA LYS A 16 -43.16 -1.31 7.30
C LYS A 16 -42.17 -2.48 7.15
N ALA A 17 -41.07 -2.26 6.43
CA ALA A 17 -40.06 -3.28 6.18
C ALA A 17 -39.34 -3.68 7.48
N ASN A 18 -38.93 -4.94 7.59
CA ASN A 18 -38.19 -5.40 8.77
C ASN A 18 -36.76 -4.84 8.78
N GLU A 19 -36.23 -4.61 7.59
CA GLU A 19 -34.97 -3.95 7.26
C GLU A 19 -34.91 -2.56 7.89
N ARG A 20 -36.00 -1.77 7.72
CA ARG A 20 -36.15 -0.45 8.36
C ARG A 20 -36.11 -0.55 9.88
N LYS A 21 -36.81 -1.53 10.47
CA LYS A 21 -36.82 -1.73 11.93
C LYS A 21 -35.42 -2.06 12.45
N LEU A 22 -34.68 -2.90 11.75
CA LEU A 22 -33.30 -3.23 12.10
C LEU A 22 -32.39 -2.01 11.98
N TYR A 23 -32.52 -1.23 10.91
CA TYR A 23 -31.83 0.05 10.76
C TYR A 23 -32.09 1.00 11.93
N ASP A 24 -33.37 1.26 12.26
CA ASP A 24 -33.73 2.18 13.34
C ASP A 24 -33.24 1.68 14.71
N ALA A 25 -33.20 0.36 14.92
CA ALA A 25 -32.70 -0.25 16.15
C ALA A 25 -31.16 -0.16 16.29
N LEU A 26 -30.41 -0.33 15.20
CA LEU A 26 -28.95 -0.24 15.19
C LEU A 26 -28.47 1.23 15.27
N LYS A 27 -29.19 2.16 14.62
CA LYS A 27 -28.86 3.59 14.59
C LYS A 27 -28.79 4.25 15.98
N GLN A 28 -29.46 3.65 16.97
CA GLN A 28 -29.42 4.13 18.35
C GLN A 28 -28.04 3.96 19.01
N GLU A 29 -27.23 3.01 18.55
CA GLU A 29 -25.92 2.67 19.15
C GLU A 29 -24.75 3.05 18.25
N LEU A 30 -24.94 3.02 16.93
CA LEU A 30 -23.86 3.14 15.95
C LEU A 30 -24.23 4.12 14.83
N PRO A 31 -23.23 4.84 14.26
CA PRO A 31 -23.44 5.62 13.05
C PRO A 31 -23.66 4.70 11.85
N ILE A 32 -24.73 4.94 11.09
CA ILE A 32 -25.13 4.12 9.94
C ILE A 32 -25.35 4.99 8.72
N VAL A 33 -24.72 4.60 7.62
CA VAL A 33 -25.01 5.08 6.26
C VAL A 33 -25.97 4.08 5.63
N ALA A 34 -27.22 4.49 5.47
CA ALA A 34 -28.26 3.71 4.80
C ALA A 34 -28.33 4.10 3.33
N VAL A 35 -28.25 3.12 2.44
CA VAL A 35 -28.38 3.30 0.98
C VAL A 35 -29.35 2.27 0.40
N HIS A 36 -29.99 2.62 -0.70
CA HIS A 36 -31.04 1.79 -1.32
C HIS A 36 -30.60 1.10 -2.62
N SER A 37 -29.36 1.31 -3.06
CA SER A 37 -28.83 0.70 -4.28
C SER A 37 -27.34 0.35 -4.14
N LEU A 38 -26.88 -0.60 -4.94
CA LEU A 38 -25.47 -0.98 -5.01
C LEU A 38 -24.59 0.15 -5.55
N GLU A 39 -25.11 1.00 -6.43
CA GLU A 39 -24.36 2.17 -6.92
C GLU A 39 -24.07 3.17 -5.79
N LEU A 40 -25.07 3.46 -4.95
CA LEU A 40 -24.88 4.32 -3.79
C LEU A 40 -23.99 3.66 -2.72
N ALA A 41 -24.06 2.33 -2.59
CA ALA A 41 -23.14 1.58 -1.76
C ALA A 41 -21.69 1.74 -2.27
N GLN A 42 -21.46 1.64 -3.58
CA GLN A 42 -20.15 1.84 -4.19
C GLN A 42 -19.62 3.25 -3.94
N LYS A 43 -20.43 4.29 -4.19
CA LYS A 43 -20.06 5.69 -3.91
C LYS A 43 -19.75 5.91 -2.44
N SER A 44 -20.52 5.29 -1.55
CA SER A 44 -20.30 5.37 -0.09
C SER A 44 -18.97 4.74 0.30
N ILE A 45 -18.62 3.58 -0.26
CA ILE A 45 -17.34 2.91 -0.02
C ILE A 45 -16.16 3.79 -0.44
N LEU A 46 -16.25 4.42 -1.61
CA LEU A 46 -15.20 5.30 -2.11
C LEU A 46 -15.06 6.60 -1.30
N SER A 47 -16.12 7.04 -0.63
CA SER A 47 -16.16 8.33 0.07
C SER A 47 -15.87 8.22 1.56
N ILE A 48 -16.09 7.05 2.16
CA ILE A 48 -15.99 6.84 3.60
C ILE A 48 -14.78 5.96 3.89
N GLY A 49 -13.80 6.51 4.61
CA GLY A 49 -12.53 5.82 4.80
C GLY A 49 -12.53 4.65 5.79
N THR A 50 -13.57 4.45 6.60
CA THR A 50 -13.62 3.35 7.59
C THR A 50 -15.04 2.84 7.88
N PHE A 51 -15.25 1.53 7.72
CA PHE A 51 -16.48 0.83 8.09
C PHE A 51 -16.26 -0.14 9.26
N SER A 52 -17.23 -0.24 10.16
CA SER A 52 -17.25 -1.28 11.21
C SER A 52 -17.84 -2.59 10.67
N ALA A 53 -18.89 -2.49 9.86
CA ALA A 53 -19.52 -3.62 9.20
C ALA A 53 -20.27 -3.15 7.94
N LEU A 54 -20.48 -4.07 7.01
CA LEU A 54 -21.39 -3.93 5.89
C LEU A 54 -22.58 -4.86 6.12
N ILE A 55 -23.78 -4.35 5.88
CA ILE A 55 -25.03 -5.11 5.89
C ILE A 55 -25.64 -4.94 4.50
N LEU A 56 -25.78 -6.05 3.78
CA LEU A 56 -26.20 -6.08 2.39
C LEU A 56 -27.41 -7.00 2.22
N ASP A 57 -28.39 -6.54 1.47
CA ASP A 57 -29.36 -7.42 0.84
C ASP A 57 -28.69 -8.14 -0.35
N TRP A 58 -28.85 -9.45 -0.48
CA TRP A 58 -28.43 -10.16 -1.67
C TRP A 58 -29.31 -9.82 -2.88
N GLN A 59 -30.62 -9.72 -2.66
CA GLN A 59 -31.61 -9.46 -3.70
C GLN A 59 -31.97 -7.98 -3.74
N PHE A 60 -31.06 -7.14 -4.25
CA PHE A 60 -31.45 -5.81 -4.70
C PHE A 60 -32.43 -5.97 -5.87
N THR A 61 -33.70 -5.68 -5.63
CA THR A 61 -34.59 -5.39 -6.75
C THR A 61 -34.24 -3.98 -7.20
N ASP A 62 -33.76 -3.83 -8.44
CA ASP A 62 -33.71 -2.52 -9.09
C ASP A 62 -35.16 -1.99 -9.09
N ALA A 63 -35.48 -1.24 -8.05
CA ALA A 63 -36.75 -0.57 -7.93
C ALA A 63 -36.64 0.60 -8.90
N GLU A 64 -37.41 0.48 -9.99
CA GLU A 64 -37.54 1.41 -11.12
C GLU A 64 -36.70 1.00 -12.33
N GLU A 65 -37.41 0.44 -13.32
CA GLU A 65 -37.15 0.67 -14.74
C GLU A 65 -37.13 2.19 -14.98
N ASP A 66 -36.08 2.88 -14.54
CA ASP A 66 -35.82 4.22 -15.01
C ASP A 66 -35.35 4.07 -16.45
N GLU A 67 -36.22 4.48 -17.38
CA GLU A 67 -35.83 4.87 -18.73
C GLU A 67 -34.61 5.80 -18.62
N ILE A 68 -33.41 5.24 -18.75
CA ILE A 68 -32.22 6.03 -19.04
C ILE A 68 -32.39 6.53 -20.46
N VAL A 69 -33.02 7.71 -20.57
CA VAL A 69 -32.73 8.64 -21.65
C VAL A 69 -31.24 8.97 -21.49
N LEU A 70 -30.44 8.42 -22.39
CA LEU A 70 -29.05 8.78 -22.55
C LEU A 70 -28.98 10.27 -22.91
N GLU A 71 -28.57 11.11 -21.97
CA GLU A 71 -27.91 12.38 -22.31
C GLU A 71 -26.41 12.20 -22.13
N ASP A 72 -25.71 12.38 -23.27
CA ASP A 72 -24.28 12.34 -23.40
C ASP A 72 -23.61 13.35 -22.44
N LEU A 73 -22.98 12.84 -21.38
CA LEU A 73 -21.92 13.56 -20.66
C LEU A 73 -20.60 12.81 -20.85
N GLU A 74 -19.84 13.30 -21.83
CA GLU A 74 -18.38 13.28 -21.89
C GLU A 74 -17.66 11.93 -21.65
N GLY A 75 -17.86 10.98 -22.57
CA GLY A 75 -16.75 10.14 -23.03
C GLY A 75 -16.31 8.94 -22.17
N ILE A 76 -17.00 8.59 -21.09
CA ILE A 76 -16.67 7.40 -20.29
C ILE A 76 -17.48 6.19 -20.78
N LYS A 77 -16.84 5.29 -21.54
CA LYS A 77 -17.43 3.98 -21.88
C LYS A 77 -17.31 3.03 -20.69
N ILE A 78 -18.39 2.84 -19.95
CA ILE A 78 -18.51 1.73 -19.00
C ILE A 78 -18.86 0.47 -19.79
N GLN A 79 -17.91 -0.46 -19.92
CA GLN A 79 -18.19 -1.79 -20.46
C GLN A 79 -18.98 -2.59 -19.42
N LYS A 80 -20.22 -2.99 -19.75
CA LYS A 80 -20.91 -4.06 -19.02
C LYS A 80 -20.30 -5.40 -19.47
N PRO A 81 -19.76 -6.25 -18.56
CA PRO A 81 -19.40 -7.61 -18.93
C PRO A 81 -20.67 -8.36 -19.33
N SER A 82 -20.60 -9.07 -20.44
CA SER A 82 -21.65 -9.99 -20.90
C SER A 82 -21.13 -11.41 -20.76
N THR A 83 -21.30 -12.02 -19.59
CA THR A 83 -21.16 -13.46 -19.38
C THR A 83 -22.24 -13.94 -18.41
N LYS A 84 -22.74 -15.16 -18.59
CA LYS A 84 -23.93 -15.74 -17.92
C LYS A 84 -23.80 -15.99 -16.38
N THR A 85 -23.08 -15.14 -15.64
CA THR A 85 -22.69 -15.32 -14.22
C THR A 85 -22.77 -14.03 -13.39
N ASP A 86 -23.53 -13.02 -13.81
CA ASP A 86 -23.49 -11.68 -13.21
C ASP A 86 -24.60 -11.44 -12.18
N ASP A 87 -24.47 -12.01 -10.98
CA ASP A 87 -25.21 -11.49 -9.82
C ASP A 87 -24.57 -10.14 -9.40
N PRO A 88 -25.31 -9.02 -9.42
CA PRO A 88 -24.75 -7.69 -9.14
C PRO A 88 -24.12 -7.58 -7.76
N THR A 89 -24.71 -8.23 -6.76
CA THR A 89 -24.21 -8.23 -5.38
C THR A 89 -22.92 -9.04 -5.28
N TYR A 90 -22.86 -10.20 -5.95
CA TYR A 90 -21.64 -10.97 -6.07
C TYR A 90 -20.51 -10.14 -6.72
N ASN A 91 -20.78 -9.51 -7.87
CA ASN A 91 -19.79 -8.69 -8.58
C ASN A 91 -19.30 -7.51 -7.72
N PHE A 92 -20.21 -6.83 -7.02
CA PHE A 92 -19.87 -5.78 -6.07
C PHE A 92 -18.92 -6.28 -4.97
N LEU A 93 -19.18 -7.45 -4.39
CA LEU A 93 -18.33 -8.04 -3.35
C LEU A 93 -16.98 -8.52 -3.88
N VAL A 94 -16.90 -8.99 -5.12
CA VAL A 94 -15.63 -9.44 -5.73
C VAL A 94 -14.75 -8.27 -6.11
N GLN A 95 -15.33 -7.16 -6.58
CA GLN A 95 -14.58 -5.99 -7.04
C GLN A 95 -14.02 -5.14 -5.89
N ASN A 96 -14.67 -5.14 -4.74
CA ASN A 96 -14.25 -4.35 -3.58
C ASN A 96 -13.49 -5.20 -2.57
N ASP A 97 -12.53 -4.61 -1.86
CA ASP A 97 -11.84 -5.26 -0.75
C ASP A 97 -12.30 -4.65 0.57
N PHE A 98 -13.03 -5.43 1.36
CA PHE A 98 -13.49 -5.01 2.68
C PHE A 98 -12.56 -5.49 3.78
N PHE A 99 -12.34 -4.60 4.74
CA PHE A 99 -11.60 -4.87 5.95
C PHE A 99 -12.50 -4.87 7.20
N SER A 100 -13.75 -5.27 7.01
CA SER A 100 -14.81 -5.22 8.01
C SER A 100 -15.65 -6.50 7.93
N LEU A 101 -16.51 -6.73 8.92
CA LEU A 101 -17.51 -7.79 8.83
C LEU A 101 -18.50 -7.49 7.70
N VAL A 102 -18.89 -8.51 6.95
CA VAL A 102 -19.86 -8.42 5.85
C VAL A 102 -21.02 -9.35 6.17
N TYR A 103 -22.20 -8.78 6.37
CA TYR A 103 -23.45 -9.49 6.58
C TYR A 103 -24.26 -9.49 5.31
N ILE A 104 -24.59 -10.67 4.82
CA ILE A 104 -25.41 -10.87 3.62
C ILE A 104 -26.74 -11.48 4.06
N TYR A 105 -27.83 -10.77 3.79
CA TYR A 105 -29.17 -11.25 4.03
C TYR A 105 -29.82 -11.67 2.72
N SER A 106 -30.34 -12.89 2.68
CA SER A 106 -30.88 -13.48 1.46
C SER A 106 -32.08 -14.37 1.76
N ASP A 107 -33.07 -14.40 0.87
CA ASP A 107 -34.13 -15.43 0.91
C ASP A 107 -33.63 -16.78 0.35
N LYS A 108 -32.62 -16.74 -0.52
CA LYS A 108 -31.95 -17.91 -1.12
C LYS A 108 -30.79 -18.40 -0.27
N ASP A 109 -30.48 -19.69 -0.36
CA ASP A 109 -29.33 -20.32 0.31
C ASP A 109 -28.02 -20.12 -0.48
N ILE A 110 -27.52 -18.89 -0.50
CA ILE A 110 -26.31 -18.48 -1.22
C ILE A 110 -25.05 -19.17 -0.66
N GLU A 111 -25.05 -19.51 0.63
CA GLU A 111 -23.90 -20.13 1.29
C GLU A 111 -23.54 -21.48 0.66
N SER A 112 -24.56 -22.24 0.26
CA SER A 112 -24.40 -23.55 -0.38
C SER A 112 -24.06 -23.47 -1.88
N GLU A 113 -24.16 -22.30 -2.49
CA GLU A 113 -23.90 -22.07 -3.91
C GLU A 113 -22.40 -21.80 -4.19
N GLU A 114 -22.02 -21.87 -5.47
CA GLU A 114 -20.65 -21.57 -5.91
C GLU A 114 -20.17 -20.18 -5.45
N TYR A 115 -21.07 -19.19 -5.49
CA TYR A 115 -20.81 -17.83 -5.00
C TYR A 115 -20.42 -17.80 -3.52
N GLY A 116 -21.11 -18.55 -2.66
CA GLY A 116 -20.81 -18.62 -1.23
C GLY A 116 -19.40 -19.12 -0.95
N ASN A 117 -18.97 -20.16 -1.65
CA ASN A 117 -17.62 -20.73 -1.54
C ASN A 117 -16.54 -19.74 -2.00
N GLN A 118 -16.76 -19.07 -3.13
CA GLN A 118 -15.80 -18.09 -3.66
C GLN A 118 -15.69 -16.86 -2.74
N LEU A 119 -16.81 -16.37 -2.21
CA LEU A 119 -16.82 -15.26 -1.26
C LEU A 119 -16.17 -15.65 0.08
N ARG A 120 -16.36 -16.88 0.56
CA ARG A 120 -15.63 -17.40 1.73
C ARG A 120 -14.13 -17.51 1.49
N ALA A 121 -13.71 -17.91 0.29
CA ALA A 121 -12.29 -17.93 -0.06
C ALA A 121 -11.66 -16.54 -0.03
N LYS A 122 -12.39 -15.50 -0.45
CA LYS A 122 -11.93 -14.10 -0.41
C LYS A 122 -11.95 -13.48 1.00
N TYR A 123 -13.06 -13.64 1.72
CA TYR A 123 -13.31 -12.92 2.98
C TYR A 123 -13.00 -13.73 4.24
N GLY A 124 -12.90 -15.06 4.14
CA GLY A 124 -12.74 -15.95 5.28
C GLY A 124 -13.93 -15.85 6.24
N ASP A 125 -13.64 -15.84 7.55
CA ASP A 125 -14.67 -15.77 8.59
C ASP A 125 -15.36 -14.40 8.71
N ARG A 126 -14.93 -13.40 7.93
CA ARG A 126 -15.49 -12.04 7.96
C ARG A 126 -16.84 -11.93 7.26
N ILE A 127 -17.17 -12.85 6.37
CA ILE A 127 -18.46 -12.88 5.67
C ILE A 127 -19.43 -13.81 6.38
N LYS A 128 -20.66 -13.33 6.61
CA LYS A 128 -21.74 -14.04 7.28
C LYS A 128 -22.97 -14.04 6.40
N PHE A 129 -23.45 -15.22 6.04
CA PHE A 129 -24.70 -15.41 5.31
C PHE A 129 -25.83 -15.62 6.31
N SER A 130 -26.98 -15.00 6.07
CA SER A 130 -28.14 -15.11 6.94
C SER A 130 -29.42 -15.07 6.13
N LYS A 131 -30.44 -15.82 6.58
CA LYS A 131 -31.78 -15.73 6.01
C LYS A 131 -32.46 -14.43 6.41
N LYS A 132 -33.24 -13.81 5.52
CA LYS A 132 -34.00 -12.58 5.84
C LYS A 132 -34.98 -12.75 7.00
N ASP A 133 -35.44 -13.98 7.27
CA ASP A 133 -36.23 -14.29 8.47
C ASP A 133 -35.55 -13.82 9.77
N ASN A 134 -34.22 -13.78 9.83
CA ASN A 134 -33.50 -13.27 11.00
C ASN A 134 -33.71 -11.77 11.22
N ILE A 135 -33.88 -10.97 10.16
CA ILE A 135 -34.16 -9.52 10.24
C ILE A 135 -35.48 -9.27 10.96
N SER A 136 -36.46 -10.17 10.78
CA SER A 136 -37.76 -10.10 11.47
C SER A 136 -37.62 -10.21 13.00
N GLN A 137 -36.56 -10.88 13.49
CA GLN A 137 -36.20 -10.98 14.90
C GLN A 137 -35.29 -9.81 15.33
N THR A 138 -35.67 -8.58 15.00
CA THR A 138 -34.85 -7.37 15.07
C THR A 138 -34.02 -7.21 16.36
N LYS A 139 -34.60 -7.47 17.54
CA LYS A 139 -33.88 -7.34 18.82
C LYS A 139 -32.74 -8.35 18.96
N LYS A 140 -33.00 -9.61 18.60
CA LYS A 140 -32.01 -10.69 18.67
C LYS A 140 -30.89 -10.42 17.67
N GLU A 141 -31.26 -9.98 16.47
CA GLU A 141 -30.29 -9.68 15.42
C GLU A 141 -29.41 -8.46 15.74
N LYS A 142 -29.99 -7.39 16.30
CA LYS A 142 -29.23 -6.25 16.84
C LYS A 142 -28.16 -6.72 17.84
N ILE A 143 -28.57 -7.53 18.83
CA ILE A 143 -27.64 -8.02 19.86
C ILE A 143 -26.53 -8.87 19.23
N ARG A 144 -26.87 -9.72 18.26
CA ARG A 144 -25.90 -10.57 17.55
C ARG A 144 -24.85 -9.72 16.82
N ILE A 145 -25.29 -8.78 15.98
CA ILE A 145 -24.39 -7.93 15.18
C ILE A 145 -23.46 -7.12 16.10
N LEU A 146 -24.00 -6.47 17.14
CA LEU A 146 -23.19 -5.67 18.07
C LEU A 146 -22.15 -6.52 18.79
N LYS A 147 -22.56 -7.72 19.25
CA LYS A 147 -21.65 -8.66 19.91
C LYS A 147 -20.54 -9.12 18.97
N GLU A 148 -20.88 -9.53 17.76
CA GLU A 148 -19.91 -10.02 16.78
C GLU A 148 -18.93 -8.93 16.32
N ILE A 149 -19.39 -7.69 16.13
CA ILE A 149 -18.50 -6.54 15.85
C ILE A 149 -17.50 -6.37 17.00
N GLN A 150 -17.97 -6.45 18.25
CA GLN A 150 -17.10 -6.31 19.41
C GLN A 150 -16.13 -7.48 19.56
N GLU A 151 -16.58 -8.72 19.37
CA GLU A 151 -15.72 -9.91 19.40
C GLU A 151 -14.67 -9.85 18.28
N TRP A 152 -15.06 -9.42 17.08
CA TRP A 152 -14.13 -9.24 15.96
C TRP A 152 -13.10 -8.14 16.27
N LYS A 153 -13.50 -7.03 16.88
CA LYS A 153 -12.60 -5.97 17.35
C LYS A 153 -11.56 -6.50 18.35
N GLU A 154 -12.00 -7.29 19.32
CA GLU A 154 -11.11 -7.84 20.35
C GLU A 154 -10.18 -8.93 19.80
N ALA A 155 -10.66 -9.78 18.88
CA ALA A 155 -9.84 -10.79 18.23
C ALA A 155 -8.80 -10.18 17.27
N ASN A 156 -9.10 -9.01 16.69
CA ASN A 156 -8.28 -8.36 15.68
C ASN A 156 -7.66 -7.04 16.17
N LYS A 157 -7.13 -7.03 17.39
CA LYS A 157 -6.46 -5.84 17.98
C LYS A 157 -5.32 -5.28 17.14
N HIS A 158 -4.64 -6.12 16.38
CA HIS A 158 -3.61 -5.71 15.41
C HIS A 158 -4.13 -4.74 14.34
N LEU A 159 -5.46 -4.65 14.15
CA LEU A 159 -6.12 -3.78 13.19
C LEU A 159 -6.51 -2.41 13.77
N VAL A 160 -6.37 -2.23 15.08
CA VAL A 160 -6.66 -0.95 15.74
C VAL A 160 -5.77 0.15 15.15
N ILE A 161 -4.48 -0.14 14.94
CA ILE A 161 -3.56 0.80 14.29
C ILE A 161 -4.06 1.20 12.91
N ALA A 162 -4.43 0.24 12.06
CA ALA A 162 -4.89 0.53 10.70
C ALA A 162 -6.08 1.49 10.68
N GLN A 163 -6.97 1.40 11.68
CA GLN A 163 -8.15 2.25 11.78
C GLN A 163 -7.83 3.64 12.29
N SER A 164 -7.06 3.72 13.37
CA SER A 164 -6.59 4.99 13.89
C SER A 164 -5.80 5.73 12.81
N TRP A 165 -4.97 5.01 12.07
CA TRP A 165 -4.27 5.51 10.89
C TRP A 165 -5.22 6.06 9.82
N SER A 166 -6.23 5.29 9.37
CA SER A 166 -7.21 5.75 8.38
C SER A 166 -8.00 6.98 8.83
N SER A 167 -8.46 7.00 10.08
CA SER A 167 -9.20 8.14 10.64
C SER A 167 -8.33 9.40 10.71
N THR A 168 -7.06 9.23 11.08
CA THR A 168 -6.07 10.30 11.19
C THR A 168 -5.69 10.84 9.81
N ILE A 169 -5.52 9.97 8.81
CA ILE A 169 -5.36 10.38 7.40
C ILE A 169 -6.54 11.24 6.96
N ASN A 170 -7.78 10.79 7.15
CA ASN A 170 -8.95 11.54 6.69
C ASN A 170 -9.02 12.93 7.35
N LYS A 171 -8.81 12.99 8.66
CA LYS A 171 -8.76 14.25 9.43
C LYS A 171 -7.74 15.23 8.84
N TYR A 172 -6.52 14.78 8.59
CA TYR A 172 -5.45 15.67 8.10
C TYR A 172 -5.55 15.98 6.62
N THR A 173 -6.01 15.05 5.79
CA THR A 173 -6.35 15.31 4.38
C THR A 173 -7.34 16.46 4.27
N GLN A 174 -8.44 16.42 5.04
CA GLN A 174 -9.44 17.49 5.07
C GLN A 174 -8.84 18.82 5.57
N LYS A 175 -8.01 18.76 6.62
CA LYS A 175 -7.33 19.95 7.17
C LYS A 175 -6.39 20.59 6.13
N ILE A 176 -5.53 19.79 5.49
CA ILE A 176 -4.56 20.26 4.49
C ILE A 176 -5.29 20.88 3.31
N PHE A 177 -6.28 20.20 2.74
CA PHE A 177 -7.02 20.74 1.62
C PHE A 177 -7.78 22.02 1.98
N ARG A 178 -8.35 22.11 3.19
CA ARG A 178 -8.98 23.35 3.67
C ARG A 178 -7.96 24.49 3.77
N GLU A 179 -6.78 24.25 4.35
CA GLU A 179 -5.73 25.25 4.51
C GLU A 179 -5.20 25.74 3.16
N LEU A 180 -4.84 24.81 2.26
CA LEU A 180 -4.35 25.14 0.92
C LEU A 180 -5.40 25.88 0.09
N SER A 181 -6.66 25.40 0.07
CA SER A 181 -7.75 26.06 -0.66
C SER A 181 -8.12 27.42 -0.10
N SER A 182 -8.01 27.62 1.21
CA SER A 182 -8.22 28.94 1.83
C SER A 182 -7.09 29.93 1.56
N THR A 183 -5.88 29.41 1.29
CA THR A 183 -4.70 30.24 0.98
C THR A 183 -4.77 30.74 -0.46
N ASP A 184 -4.97 29.84 -1.42
CA ASP A 184 -5.23 30.20 -2.82
C ASP A 184 -5.96 29.08 -3.56
N LYS A 185 -7.01 29.42 -4.31
CA LYS A 185 -7.79 28.45 -5.10
C LYS A 185 -6.98 27.75 -6.20
N ASN A 186 -5.85 28.33 -6.62
CA ASN A 186 -4.96 27.83 -7.66
C ASN A 186 -3.72 27.12 -7.12
N TRP A 187 -3.67 26.75 -5.82
CA TRP A 187 -2.50 26.13 -5.20
C TRP A 187 -1.95 24.93 -5.98
N ILE A 188 -2.83 24.06 -6.52
CA ILE A 188 -2.43 22.91 -7.35
C ILE A 188 -1.67 23.38 -8.57
N LYS A 189 -2.19 24.41 -9.26
CA LYS A 189 -1.59 24.95 -10.47
C LYS A 189 -0.21 25.55 -10.19
N TYR A 190 -0.04 26.26 -9.09
CA TYR A 190 1.27 26.82 -8.75
C TYR A 190 2.33 25.75 -8.45
N ILE A 191 1.96 24.69 -7.72
CA ILE A 191 2.87 23.56 -7.46
C ILE A 191 3.20 22.86 -8.79
N TYR A 192 2.18 22.56 -9.58
CA TYR A 192 2.31 21.89 -10.88
C TYR A 192 3.20 22.67 -11.86
N ASP A 193 2.96 23.97 -12.03
CA ASP A 193 3.74 24.81 -12.93
C ASP A 193 5.19 25.00 -12.43
N SER A 194 5.43 24.98 -11.12
CA SER A 194 6.79 25.02 -10.57
C SER A 194 7.61 23.78 -10.95
N ALA A 195 6.99 22.59 -10.88
CA ALA A 195 7.66 21.33 -11.23
C ALA A 195 7.97 21.19 -12.72
N LYS A 196 7.15 21.79 -13.60
CA LYS A 196 7.40 21.78 -15.05
C LYS A 196 8.74 22.38 -15.43
N ALA A 197 9.21 23.38 -14.69
CA ALA A 197 10.48 24.04 -14.95
C ALA A 197 11.69 23.15 -14.63
N ASP A 198 11.53 22.21 -13.70
CA ASP A 198 12.62 21.42 -13.11
C ASP A 198 12.77 20.01 -13.71
N GLY A 199 12.03 19.68 -14.78
CA GLY A 199 12.12 18.38 -15.49
C GLY A 199 11.53 17.19 -14.73
N VAL A 200 10.99 17.40 -13.53
CA VAL A 200 10.26 16.40 -12.73
C VAL A 200 8.87 16.18 -13.34
N SER A 201 8.29 14.99 -13.15
CA SER A 201 6.88 14.77 -13.49
C SER A 201 5.96 15.63 -12.61
N PRO A 202 5.27 16.65 -13.16
CA PRO A 202 4.54 17.61 -12.35
C PRO A 202 3.39 17.00 -11.54
N GLU A 203 2.72 15.99 -12.11
CA GLU A 203 1.64 15.24 -11.44
C GLU A 203 2.19 14.53 -10.19
N ILE A 204 3.35 13.89 -10.32
CA ILE A 204 4.00 13.16 -9.22
C ILE A 204 4.48 14.15 -8.16
N PHE A 205 5.03 15.29 -8.56
CA PHE A 205 5.48 16.31 -7.61
C PHE A 205 4.34 16.86 -6.75
N VAL A 206 3.16 17.11 -7.34
CA VAL A 206 1.96 17.51 -6.57
C VAL A 206 1.59 16.44 -5.54
N LEU A 207 1.62 15.16 -5.93
CA LEU A 207 1.34 14.05 -5.03
C LEU A 207 2.37 13.98 -3.89
N ASP A 208 3.66 14.10 -4.21
CA ASP A 208 4.74 14.03 -3.22
C ASP A 208 4.64 15.16 -2.18
N ILE A 209 4.40 16.41 -2.62
CA ILE A 209 4.19 17.54 -1.70
C ILE A 209 3.02 17.27 -0.77
N PHE A 210 1.89 16.78 -1.29
CA PHE A 210 0.74 16.43 -0.47
C PHE A 210 1.08 15.31 0.52
N GLN A 211 1.79 14.27 0.08
CA GLN A 211 2.21 13.16 0.94
C GLN A 211 3.20 13.61 2.03
N TYR A 212 4.08 14.56 1.75
CA TYR A 212 4.97 15.15 2.76
C TYR A 212 4.16 15.94 3.81
N LEU A 213 3.23 16.78 3.38
CA LEU A 213 2.36 17.53 4.30
C LEU A 213 1.52 16.58 5.16
N LEU A 214 0.98 15.51 4.57
CA LEU A 214 0.24 14.49 5.29
C LEU A 214 1.13 13.79 6.32
N SER A 215 2.30 13.32 5.89
CA SER A 215 3.27 12.63 6.76
C SER A 215 3.68 13.50 7.95
N GLU A 216 3.96 14.79 7.72
CA GLU A 216 4.29 15.75 8.78
C GLU A 216 3.16 15.95 9.79
N ASN A 217 1.91 15.87 9.37
CA ASN A 217 0.77 15.92 10.27
C ASN A 217 0.58 14.59 11.02
N LEU A 218 0.79 13.44 10.36
CA LEU A 218 0.70 12.12 10.99
C LEU A 218 1.74 11.96 12.11
N ILE A 219 2.98 12.42 11.90
CA ILE A 219 4.06 12.38 12.90
C ILE A 219 3.72 13.24 14.13
N LYS A 220 2.84 14.23 14.00
CA LYS A 220 2.43 15.12 15.11
C LYS A 220 1.19 14.62 15.85
N ASP A 221 0.53 13.56 15.37
CA ASP A 221 -0.68 13.05 16.00
C ASP A 221 -0.34 12.16 17.20
N GLU A 222 -0.47 12.74 18.40
CA GLU A 222 -0.12 12.05 19.65
C GLU A 222 -0.97 10.80 19.89
N THR A 223 -2.25 10.81 19.47
CA THR A 223 -3.15 9.67 19.62
C THR A 223 -2.67 8.50 18.78
N LEU A 224 -2.43 8.72 17.48
CA LEU A 224 -1.91 7.69 16.59
C LEU A 224 -0.57 7.14 17.09
N LEU A 225 0.36 8.02 17.49
CA LEU A 225 1.66 7.60 18.01
C LEU A 225 1.54 6.80 19.30
N ALA A 226 0.63 7.18 20.21
CA ALA A 226 0.39 6.44 21.44
C ALA A 226 -0.16 5.04 21.16
N GLU A 227 -1.10 4.90 20.22
CA GLU A 227 -1.63 3.60 19.82
C GLU A 227 -0.55 2.69 19.20
N ILE A 228 0.28 3.23 18.31
CA ILE A 228 1.40 2.49 17.73
C ILE A 228 2.36 2.01 18.82
N ARG A 229 2.74 2.90 19.76
CA ARG A 229 3.64 2.54 20.88
C ARG A 229 3.02 1.48 21.78
N ASN A 230 1.75 1.63 22.14
CA ASN A 230 1.04 0.69 22.99
C ASN A 230 0.98 -0.69 22.35
N TYR A 231 0.66 -0.78 21.06
CA TYR A 231 0.64 -2.05 20.35
C TYR A 231 2.05 -2.65 20.18
N ALA A 232 3.03 -1.85 19.77
CA ALA A 232 4.41 -2.30 19.57
C ALA A 232 5.08 -2.79 20.86
N SER A 233 4.60 -2.34 22.03
CA SER A 233 5.08 -2.79 23.34
C SER A 233 4.52 -4.14 23.79
N GLN A 234 3.53 -4.69 23.08
CA GLN A 234 2.92 -5.98 23.41
C GLN A 234 3.86 -7.13 23.03
N GLU A 235 3.87 -8.19 23.85
CA GLU A 235 4.59 -9.41 23.51
C GLU A 235 3.97 -10.10 22.30
N ILE A 236 4.80 -10.64 21.42
CA ILE A 236 4.35 -11.45 20.29
C ILE A 236 3.82 -12.78 20.85
N VAL A 237 2.51 -12.98 20.78
CA VAL A 237 1.85 -14.21 21.21
C VAL A 237 1.90 -15.26 20.10
N GLY A 238 2.43 -16.45 20.40
CA GLY A 238 2.46 -17.61 19.50
C GLY A 238 3.81 -17.86 18.82
N GLU A 239 3.93 -19.00 18.13
CA GLU A 239 5.13 -19.37 17.37
C GLU A 239 5.27 -18.48 16.12
N GLN A 240 6.44 -17.88 15.92
CA GLN A 240 6.69 -17.04 14.76
C GLN A 240 6.79 -17.88 13.49
N ASN A 241 5.77 -17.77 12.63
CA ASN A 241 5.83 -18.34 11.29
C ASN A 241 6.79 -17.52 10.41
N HIS A 242 8.04 -17.98 10.29
CA HIS A 242 9.07 -17.33 9.49
C HIS A 242 8.65 -17.06 8.03
N LYS A 243 7.88 -17.96 7.41
CA LYS A 243 7.37 -17.77 6.05
C LYS A 243 6.41 -16.58 5.96
N SER A 244 5.52 -16.44 6.94
CA SER A 244 4.60 -15.29 7.02
C SER A 244 5.34 -13.98 7.21
N VAL A 245 6.37 -13.96 8.07
CA VAL A 245 7.21 -12.77 8.29
C VAL A 245 7.99 -12.39 7.02
N SER A 246 8.61 -13.36 6.33
CA SER A 246 9.29 -13.09 5.06
C SER A 246 8.34 -12.51 4.01
N ARG A 247 7.10 -13.04 3.93
CA ARG A 247 6.07 -12.53 3.01
C ARG A 247 5.60 -11.12 3.38
N LEU A 248 5.53 -10.79 4.66
CA LEU A 248 5.27 -9.43 5.13
C LEU A 248 6.38 -8.49 4.65
N PHE A 249 7.66 -8.82 4.92
CA PHE A 249 8.78 -7.96 4.50
C PHE A 249 8.91 -7.85 2.98
N GLN A 250 8.60 -8.90 2.23
CA GLN A 250 8.49 -8.83 0.76
C GLN A 250 7.47 -7.75 0.33
N LYS A 251 6.28 -7.71 0.96
CA LYS A 251 5.26 -6.68 0.66
C LYS A 251 5.66 -5.27 1.11
N LEU A 252 6.53 -5.14 2.11
CA LEU A 252 7.06 -3.84 2.53
C LEU A 252 8.15 -3.35 1.58
N PHE A 253 9.04 -4.24 1.15
CA PHE A 253 10.17 -3.90 0.29
C PHE A 253 9.74 -3.66 -1.15
N TYR A 254 8.78 -4.44 -1.65
CA TYR A 254 8.45 -4.45 -3.08
C TYR A 254 6.97 -4.24 -3.33
N THR A 255 6.68 -3.43 -4.34
CA THR A 255 5.33 -3.25 -4.88
C THR A 255 5.29 -3.74 -6.32
N GLU A 256 4.21 -4.41 -6.70
CA GLU A 256 3.96 -4.78 -8.09
C GLU A 256 3.61 -3.54 -8.91
N VAL A 257 4.20 -3.39 -10.09
CA VAL A 257 3.94 -2.26 -10.99
C VAL A 257 3.19 -2.75 -12.22
N LEU A 258 2.18 -1.98 -12.62
CA LEU A 258 1.44 -2.22 -13.85
C LEU A 258 2.25 -1.73 -15.05
N ASP A 259 2.04 -2.32 -16.22
CA ASP A 259 2.69 -1.92 -17.48
C ASP A 259 2.44 -0.43 -17.81
N THR A 260 1.31 0.12 -17.38
CA THR A 260 0.94 1.52 -17.58
C THR A 260 1.59 2.49 -16.58
N THR A 261 2.25 1.98 -15.54
CA THR A 261 2.92 2.82 -14.53
C THR A 261 4.14 3.49 -15.16
N PRO A 262 4.37 4.80 -14.96
CA PRO A 262 5.60 5.43 -15.45
C PRO A 262 6.85 4.73 -14.93
N ILE A 263 7.92 4.71 -15.75
CA ILE A 263 9.24 4.24 -15.31
C ILE A 263 9.76 5.21 -14.26
N MET A 264 10.23 4.69 -13.13
CA MET A 264 10.70 5.48 -11.99
C MET A 264 11.96 4.87 -11.37
N THR A 265 12.68 5.68 -10.58
CA THR A 265 13.75 5.19 -9.71
C THR A 265 13.23 4.10 -8.76
N GLY A 266 14.00 3.02 -8.61
CA GLY A 266 13.63 1.85 -7.82
C GLY A 266 12.90 0.76 -8.60
N ASP A 267 12.45 1.02 -9.82
CA ASP A 267 11.87 -0.01 -10.67
C ASP A 267 12.89 -1.13 -10.94
N ILE A 268 12.38 -2.36 -10.94
CA ILE A 268 13.15 -3.59 -11.09
C ILE A 268 12.84 -4.16 -12.46
N VAL A 269 13.87 -4.30 -13.29
CA VAL A 269 13.79 -4.88 -14.63
C VAL A 269 14.49 -6.23 -14.66
N LYS A 270 13.94 -7.19 -15.39
CA LYS A 270 14.60 -8.47 -15.67
C LYS A 270 15.61 -8.27 -16.79
N LEU A 271 16.89 -8.50 -16.51
CA LEU A 271 17.97 -8.38 -17.50
C LEU A 271 18.21 -9.71 -18.22
N ASP A 272 18.21 -10.80 -17.44
CA ASP A 272 18.26 -12.19 -17.92
C ASP A 272 17.52 -13.10 -16.93
N GLU A 273 17.60 -14.42 -17.08
CA GLU A 273 16.90 -15.37 -16.20
C GLU A 273 17.33 -15.29 -14.72
N ASN A 274 18.58 -14.95 -14.45
CA ASN A 274 19.17 -14.94 -13.10
C ASN A 274 19.67 -13.57 -12.63
N SER A 275 19.46 -12.53 -13.45
CA SER A 275 19.96 -11.18 -13.23
C SER A 275 18.87 -10.13 -13.37
N PHE A 276 18.88 -9.20 -12.44
CA PHE A 276 17.90 -8.12 -12.34
C PHE A 276 18.62 -6.77 -12.27
N GLY A 277 18.01 -5.75 -12.86
CA GLY A 277 18.50 -4.38 -12.81
C GLY A 277 17.58 -3.53 -11.95
N ILE A 278 18.14 -2.75 -11.02
CA ILE A 278 17.36 -1.74 -10.27
C ILE A 278 17.79 -0.36 -10.73
N ILE A 279 16.82 0.45 -11.15
CA ILE A 279 17.07 1.82 -11.62
C ILE A 279 17.49 2.70 -10.43
N ILE A 280 18.69 3.25 -10.48
CA ILE A 280 19.23 4.17 -9.46
C ILE A 280 19.38 5.61 -9.96
N THR A 281 19.12 5.85 -11.25
CA THR A 281 18.99 7.18 -11.85
C THR A 281 18.19 8.11 -10.94
N PRO A 282 18.65 9.35 -10.67
CA PRO A 282 17.90 10.31 -9.87
C PRO A 282 16.49 10.56 -10.40
N GLU A 283 15.51 10.64 -9.50
CA GLU A 283 14.08 10.80 -9.85
C GLU A 283 13.82 12.02 -10.74
N CYS A 284 14.54 13.13 -10.51
CA CYS A 284 14.47 14.35 -11.32
C CYS A 284 14.97 14.18 -12.76
N ASP A 285 15.80 13.18 -13.03
CA ASP A 285 16.38 12.95 -14.35
C ASP A 285 15.59 11.92 -15.17
N VAL A 286 14.78 11.08 -14.53
CA VAL A 286 14.10 9.94 -15.18
C VAL A 286 13.27 10.39 -16.37
N LYS A 287 12.35 11.34 -16.17
CA LYS A 287 11.47 11.82 -17.25
C LYS A 287 12.26 12.45 -18.40
N LYS A 288 13.20 13.34 -18.06
CA LYS A 288 14.09 13.98 -19.03
C LYS A 288 14.86 12.95 -19.87
N LEU A 289 15.38 11.90 -19.24
CA LEU A 289 16.14 10.86 -19.92
C LEU A 289 15.26 9.98 -20.80
N LEU A 290 13.98 9.77 -20.46
CA LEU A 290 13.02 9.15 -21.37
C LEU A 290 12.78 10.05 -22.60
N ASP A 291 12.54 11.35 -22.38
CA ASP A 291 12.18 12.29 -23.44
C ASP A 291 13.31 12.48 -24.48
N ILE A 292 14.58 12.41 -24.07
CA ILE A 292 15.74 12.58 -24.95
C ILE A 292 16.38 11.24 -25.39
N SER A 293 15.75 10.10 -25.08
CA SER A 293 16.32 8.76 -25.27
C SER A 293 17.74 8.61 -24.68
N GLY A 294 17.95 9.14 -23.49
CA GLY A 294 19.22 9.12 -22.76
C GLY A 294 19.56 7.74 -22.16
N SER A 295 20.63 7.71 -21.36
CA SER A 295 21.06 6.50 -20.66
C SER A 295 20.72 6.55 -19.16
N PHE A 296 20.25 5.43 -18.64
CA PHE A 296 19.90 5.23 -17.23
C PHE A 296 21.03 4.51 -16.50
N ASP A 297 21.27 4.89 -15.24
CA ASP A 297 22.15 4.17 -14.33
C ASP A 297 21.36 3.11 -13.56
N LEU A 298 21.80 1.84 -13.65
CA LEU A 298 21.21 0.70 -12.94
C LEU A 298 22.28 -0.01 -12.11
N LEU A 299 21.81 -0.71 -11.07
CA LEU A 299 22.59 -1.71 -10.35
C LEU A 299 22.11 -3.10 -10.73
N ARG A 300 23.05 -3.94 -11.16
CA ARG A 300 22.81 -5.35 -11.44
C ARG A 300 22.81 -6.15 -10.14
N PHE A 301 21.84 -7.01 -9.97
CA PHE A 301 21.72 -7.94 -8.86
C PHE A 301 21.59 -9.37 -9.39
N SER A 302 22.17 -10.33 -8.68
CA SER A 302 21.97 -11.75 -8.99
C SER A 302 21.88 -12.61 -7.73
N ASN A 303 21.14 -13.71 -7.85
CA ASN A 303 21.07 -14.74 -6.82
C ASN A 303 22.35 -15.59 -6.78
N GLU A 304 22.95 -15.85 -7.95
CA GLU A 304 24.22 -16.58 -8.04
C GLU A 304 25.33 -15.93 -7.20
N ARG A 305 25.42 -14.61 -7.21
CA ARG A 305 26.41 -13.87 -6.41
C ARG A 305 26.14 -14.00 -4.90
N PHE A 306 24.88 -13.99 -4.50
CA PHE A 306 24.50 -14.26 -3.11
C PHE A 306 24.91 -15.67 -2.68
N ASN A 307 24.60 -16.69 -3.49
CA ASN A 307 24.98 -18.07 -3.22
C ASN A 307 26.51 -18.26 -3.19
N ALA A 308 27.25 -17.65 -4.12
CA ALA A 308 28.72 -17.68 -4.12
C ALA A 308 29.31 -17.04 -2.85
N THR A 309 28.70 -15.96 -2.36
CA THR A 309 29.09 -15.32 -1.10
C THR A 309 28.86 -16.24 0.09
N LEU A 310 27.73 -16.96 0.10
CA LEU A 310 27.43 -17.96 1.12
C LEU A 310 28.43 -19.12 1.09
N THR A 311 28.73 -19.68 -0.09
CA THR A 311 29.74 -20.74 -0.26
C THR A 311 31.13 -20.30 0.19
N ARG A 312 31.53 -19.05 -0.08
CA ARG A 312 32.82 -18.50 0.39
C ARG A 312 32.91 -18.48 1.92
N LEU A 313 31.81 -18.11 2.59
CA LEU A 313 31.73 -18.08 4.05
C LEU A 313 31.65 -19.48 4.67
N GLU A 314 31.07 -20.45 3.97
CA GLU A 314 31.12 -21.87 4.34
C GLU A 314 32.54 -22.43 4.22
N ALA A 315 33.24 -22.14 3.11
CA ALA A 315 34.56 -22.69 2.82
C ALA A 315 35.65 -22.18 3.76
N THR A 316 35.47 -20.98 4.34
CA THR A 316 36.39 -20.42 5.34
C THR A 316 36.28 -21.09 6.71
N ASP A 317 35.31 -21.98 6.92
CA ASP A 317 35.06 -22.64 8.20
C ASP A 317 34.96 -24.17 8.03
N SER A 318 36.11 -24.84 7.99
CA SER A 318 36.28 -26.25 7.61
C SER A 318 35.70 -27.29 8.59
N LYS A 319 34.74 -26.95 9.45
CA LYS A 319 34.15 -27.87 10.45
C LYS A 319 32.64 -27.71 10.63
N ARG A 320 31.86 -28.39 9.77
CA ARG A 320 30.61 -29.17 10.03
C ARG A 320 29.53 -28.96 8.97
N THR A 321 28.95 -30.07 8.54
CA THR A 321 28.01 -30.27 7.43
C THR A 321 26.52 -30.15 7.80
N THR A 322 26.17 -29.51 8.92
CA THR A 322 24.75 -29.38 9.30
C THR A 322 24.48 -28.04 9.99
N LEU A 323 23.86 -27.14 9.23
CA LEU A 323 23.47 -25.81 9.65
C LEU A 323 22.23 -25.90 10.55
N THR A 324 22.46 -25.89 11.85
CA THR A 324 21.40 -25.61 12.83
C THR A 324 21.41 -24.12 13.19
N ILE A 325 20.23 -23.55 13.45
CA ILE A 325 19.98 -22.13 13.81
C ILE A 325 20.84 -21.66 15.00
N GLU A 326 21.32 -22.59 15.82
CA GLU A 326 22.11 -22.34 17.03
C GLU A 326 23.64 -22.37 16.82
N SER A 327 24.12 -22.65 15.60
CA SER A 327 25.55 -22.65 15.31
C SER A 327 26.15 -21.23 15.39
N LYS A 328 27.42 -21.10 15.83
CA LYS A 328 28.17 -19.84 15.76
C LYS A 328 28.17 -19.22 14.35
N ASN A 329 28.00 -20.04 13.32
CA ASN A 329 28.00 -19.68 11.90
C ASN A 329 26.77 -18.85 11.53
N PHE A 330 25.62 -19.12 12.15
CA PHE A 330 24.40 -18.32 11.97
C PHE A 330 24.59 -16.86 12.40
N LYS A 331 25.44 -16.59 13.42
CA LYS A 331 25.74 -15.21 13.84
C LYS A 331 26.59 -14.46 12.81
N ASN A 332 27.54 -15.12 12.14
CA ASN A 332 28.33 -14.49 11.09
C ASN A 332 27.52 -14.29 9.81
N TRP A 333 26.61 -15.21 9.47
CA TRP A 333 25.76 -15.06 8.29
C TRP A 333 24.68 -13.99 8.47
N LYS A 334 24.19 -13.80 9.70
CA LYS A 334 23.32 -12.66 10.03
C LYS A 334 23.96 -11.30 9.74
N LYS A 335 25.29 -11.17 9.92
CA LYS A 335 26.00 -9.91 9.65
C LYS A 335 25.93 -9.49 8.18
N ILE A 336 25.80 -10.45 7.27
CA ILE A 336 25.64 -10.18 5.83
C ILE A 336 24.37 -9.35 5.59
N PHE A 337 23.27 -9.65 6.31
CA PHE A 337 22.02 -8.90 6.23
C PHE A 337 22.05 -7.56 6.99
N ASN A 338 23.04 -7.34 7.86
CA ASN A 338 23.30 -6.03 8.46
C ASN A 338 23.97 -5.07 7.46
N GLN A 339 24.33 -5.56 6.27
CA GLN A 339 24.96 -4.77 5.23
C GLN A 339 26.30 -4.16 5.67
N ASP A 340 27.04 -4.89 6.51
CA ASP A 340 28.33 -4.47 7.09
C ASP A 340 29.39 -4.17 6.01
N GLU A 341 29.37 -4.93 4.90
CA GLU A 341 30.27 -4.69 3.79
C GLU A 341 29.79 -3.54 2.91
N GLN A 342 30.51 -2.42 2.94
CA GLN A 342 30.16 -1.19 2.21
C GLN A 342 30.05 -1.38 0.69
N ARG A 343 30.78 -2.36 0.16
CA ARG A 343 30.82 -2.71 -1.27
C ARG A 343 29.58 -3.47 -1.73
N GLU A 344 28.89 -4.17 -0.83
CA GLU A 344 27.81 -5.10 -1.17
C GLU A 344 26.46 -4.62 -0.64
N HIS A 345 25.39 -4.91 -1.38
CA HIS A 345 24.03 -4.68 -0.91
C HIS A 345 23.14 -5.88 -1.21
N ILE A 346 22.28 -6.20 -0.24
CA ILE A 346 21.42 -7.37 -0.26
C ILE A 346 19.97 -6.96 -0.17
N LEU A 347 19.17 -7.61 -0.99
CA LEU A 347 17.73 -7.48 -1.00
C LEU A 347 17.10 -8.85 -0.70
N PRO A 348 16.51 -9.02 0.50
CA PRO A 348 15.90 -10.28 0.91
C PRO A 348 14.51 -10.46 0.29
N SER A 349 14.00 -11.69 0.34
CA SER A 349 12.65 -12.08 -0.08
C SER A 349 12.26 -11.52 -1.45
N PHE A 350 13.16 -11.65 -2.42
CA PHE A 350 13.05 -11.06 -3.75
C PHE A 350 11.83 -11.62 -4.51
N PRO A 351 10.96 -10.77 -5.09
CA PRO A 351 9.61 -11.16 -5.50
C PRO A 351 9.54 -11.92 -6.83
N TYR A 352 10.63 -11.97 -7.61
CA TYR A 352 10.71 -12.76 -8.84
C TYR A 352 10.90 -14.27 -8.60
N PHE A 353 11.19 -14.68 -7.37
CA PHE A 353 11.32 -16.09 -7.03
C PHE A 353 10.02 -16.63 -6.44
N GLU A 354 9.62 -17.84 -6.87
CA GLU A 354 8.41 -18.52 -6.35
C GLU A 354 8.50 -18.78 -4.83
N ASN A 355 9.72 -18.95 -4.32
CA ASN A 355 9.97 -19.12 -2.89
C ASN A 355 10.27 -17.78 -2.21
N THR A 356 9.55 -17.48 -1.12
CA THR A 356 9.67 -16.22 -0.32
C THR A 356 11.02 -16.03 0.39
N ASN A 357 11.96 -16.96 0.23
CA ASN A 357 13.30 -16.94 0.83
C ASN A 357 14.40 -16.51 -0.16
N GLY A 358 14.08 -16.29 -1.44
CA GLY A 358 15.09 -15.89 -2.41
C GLY A 358 15.71 -14.55 -2.07
N THR A 359 17.04 -14.45 -2.21
CA THR A 359 17.82 -13.26 -1.87
C THR A 359 18.74 -12.94 -3.03
N ILE A 360 18.91 -11.66 -3.34
CA ILE A 360 19.81 -11.18 -4.37
C ILE A 360 20.87 -10.25 -3.79
N LEU A 361 22.04 -10.21 -4.43
CA LEU A 361 23.18 -9.39 -4.02
C LEU A 361 23.71 -8.59 -5.21
N THR A 362 24.10 -7.35 -4.94
CA THR A 362 24.88 -6.50 -5.86
C THR A 362 26.24 -6.16 -5.23
N ASP A 363 27.26 -6.08 -6.07
CA ASP A 363 28.58 -5.58 -5.76
C ASP A 363 28.79 -4.25 -6.48
N PHE A 364 28.76 -3.14 -5.73
CA PHE A 364 28.82 -1.79 -6.28
C PHE A 364 30.04 -1.56 -7.17
N SER A 365 31.17 -2.24 -6.94
CA SER A 365 32.40 -2.03 -7.71
C SER A 365 32.33 -2.46 -9.18
N ILE A 366 31.43 -3.39 -9.51
CA ILE A 366 31.40 -4.05 -10.83
C ILE A 366 29.98 -4.16 -11.41
N ASP A 367 28.94 -4.04 -10.58
CA ASP A 367 27.56 -4.26 -11.00
C ASP A 367 26.85 -2.95 -11.41
N LYS A 368 27.59 -1.85 -11.58
CA LYS A 368 27.04 -0.64 -12.19
C LYS A 368 26.90 -0.85 -13.71
N ILE A 369 25.70 -0.70 -14.23
CA ILE A 369 25.44 -0.76 -15.67
C ILE A 369 24.74 0.51 -16.16
N LYS A 370 24.91 0.80 -17.45
CA LYS A 370 24.16 1.84 -18.15
C LYS A 370 23.34 1.21 -19.26
N ILE A 371 22.08 1.61 -19.37
CA ILE A 371 21.14 1.10 -20.36
C ILE A 371 20.48 2.29 -21.08
N SER A 372 20.19 2.17 -22.37
CA SER A 372 19.47 3.24 -23.09
C SER A 372 17.99 3.24 -22.69
N ALA A 373 17.31 4.38 -22.88
CA ALA A 373 15.86 4.47 -22.67
C ALA A 373 15.10 3.43 -23.51
N GLU A 374 15.48 3.28 -24.78
CA GLU A 374 14.85 2.33 -25.71
C GLU A 374 14.96 0.89 -25.22
N GLU A 375 16.16 0.46 -24.83
CA GLU A 375 16.39 -0.89 -24.31
C GLU A 375 15.66 -1.09 -22.99
N LEU A 376 15.69 -0.10 -22.09
CA LEU A 376 14.98 -0.15 -20.81
C LEU A 376 13.47 -0.34 -20.99
N THR A 377 12.86 0.37 -21.94
CA THR A 377 11.41 0.25 -22.21
C THR A 377 11.01 -1.10 -22.78
N ALA A 378 11.95 -1.86 -23.36
CA ALA A 378 11.70 -3.20 -23.89
C ALA A 378 11.85 -4.31 -22.84
N LEU A 379 12.44 -4.01 -21.67
CA LEU A 379 12.64 -4.99 -20.62
C LEU A 379 11.38 -5.25 -19.80
N GLU A 380 11.25 -6.48 -19.32
CA GLU A 380 10.16 -6.86 -18.43
C GLU A 380 10.33 -6.20 -17.05
N ARG A 381 9.31 -5.43 -16.64
CA ARG A 381 9.27 -4.73 -15.35
C ARG A 381 7.99 -5.10 -14.60
N ARG A 382 8.13 -5.79 -13.47
CA ARG A 382 6.97 -6.23 -12.65
C ARG A 382 6.97 -5.69 -11.24
N PHE A 383 8.12 -5.30 -10.70
CA PHE A 383 8.21 -4.85 -9.31
C PHE A 383 9.02 -3.57 -9.18
N LYS A 384 8.82 -2.87 -8.07
CA LYS A 384 9.56 -1.68 -7.65
C LYS A 384 10.03 -1.85 -6.21
N LEU A 385 11.29 -1.48 -5.95
CA LEU A 385 11.82 -1.33 -4.60
C LEU A 385 11.27 -0.05 -3.97
N ASN A 386 10.53 -0.18 -2.87
CA ASN A 386 9.84 0.90 -2.21
C ASN A 386 10.79 1.85 -1.47
N SER A 387 10.35 3.09 -1.28
CA SER A 387 10.93 3.98 -0.26
C SER A 387 10.60 3.43 1.14
N PRO A 388 11.53 3.47 2.11
CA PRO A 388 12.86 4.11 2.08
C PRO A 388 13.99 3.24 1.51
N PHE A 389 13.73 1.97 1.18
CA PHE A 389 14.77 1.00 0.81
C PHE A 389 15.56 1.40 -0.44
N ILE A 390 14.90 1.96 -1.47
CA ILE A 390 15.59 2.49 -2.65
C ILE A 390 16.48 3.69 -2.32
N GLN A 391 16.05 4.57 -1.41
CA GLN A 391 16.85 5.70 -0.98
C GLN A 391 18.10 5.22 -0.24
N GLN A 392 17.95 4.22 0.64
CA GLN A 392 19.06 3.58 1.34
C GLN A 392 20.05 2.94 0.36
N LEU A 393 19.57 2.19 -0.65
CA LEU A 393 20.40 1.59 -1.69
C LEU A 393 21.24 2.65 -2.42
N ARG A 394 20.59 3.73 -2.88
CA ARG A 394 21.26 4.84 -3.58
C ARG A 394 22.29 5.54 -2.69
N GLN A 395 21.96 5.81 -1.43
CA GLN A 395 22.89 6.40 -0.47
C GLN A 395 24.11 5.52 -0.23
N ARG A 396 23.93 4.21 -0.08
CA ARG A 396 25.06 3.26 0.09
C ARG A 396 25.94 3.21 -1.15
N TYR A 397 25.34 3.15 -2.35
CA TYR A 397 26.07 3.18 -3.60
C TYR A 397 26.88 4.49 -3.78
N VAL A 398 26.26 5.64 -3.51
CA VAL A 398 26.96 6.94 -3.57
C VAL A 398 28.04 7.02 -2.50
N ALA A 399 27.81 6.54 -1.29
CA ALA A 399 28.83 6.55 -0.23
C ALA A 399 30.05 5.69 -0.60
N TYR A 400 29.82 4.53 -1.22
CA TYR A 400 30.89 3.63 -1.68
C TYR A 400 31.80 4.29 -2.72
N PHE A 401 31.23 4.95 -3.74
CA PHE A 401 32.01 5.61 -4.79
C PHE A 401 32.45 7.03 -4.45
N GLY A 402 31.69 7.70 -3.59
CA GLY A 402 31.62 9.15 -3.58
C GLY A 402 32.54 9.86 -2.60
N ARG A 403 33.15 9.20 -1.59
CA ARG A 403 33.91 9.85 -0.49
C ARG A 403 33.42 11.29 -0.24
N VAL A 404 32.15 11.41 0.18
CA VAL A 404 31.29 12.60 -0.01
C VAL A 404 32.04 13.93 0.18
N GLY A 405 32.14 14.70 -0.89
CA GLY A 405 32.55 16.12 -0.83
C GLY A 405 31.40 16.96 -0.29
N VAL A 406 31.69 17.77 0.73
CA VAL A 406 30.78 18.82 1.22
C VAL A 406 30.68 19.96 0.21
N PRO A 407 29.53 20.63 0.10
CA PRO A 407 29.38 21.77 -0.78
C PRO A 407 30.41 22.84 -0.41
N ALA A 408 31.15 23.34 -1.41
CA ALA A 408 32.03 24.47 -1.20
C ALA A 408 31.17 25.66 -0.76
N LEU A 409 31.56 26.31 0.35
CA LEU A 409 30.95 27.58 0.74
C LEU A 409 31.03 28.55 -0.46
N PRO A 410 29.99 29.37 -0.71
CA PRO A 410 30.09 30.43 -1.71
C PRO A 410 31.33 31.28 -1.45
N ASP A 411 32.06 31.64 -2.49
CA ASP A 411 33.33 32.37 -2.31
C ASP A 411 33.13 33.69 -1.57
N ILE A 412 31.94 34.32 -1.68
CA ILE A 412 31.58 35.50 -0.89
C ILE A 412 31.57 35.24 0.62
N VAL A 413 31.17 34.05 1.06
CA VAL A 413 31.17 33.64 2.47
C VAL A 413 32.59 33.34 2.94
N LYS A 414 33.43 32.72 2.08
CA LYS A 414 34.84 32.48 2.38
C LYS A 414 35.61 33.80 2.52
N TYR A 415 35.43 34.73 1.57
CA TYR A 415 36.11 36.03 1.57
C TYR A 415 35.66 36.93 2.72
N TYR A 416 34.38 36.91 3.07
CA TYR A 416 33.84 37.68 4.19
C TYR A 416 34.48 37.26 5.52
N ASN A 417 34.64 35.95 5.74
CA ASN A 417 35.18 35.42 7.01
C ASN A 417 36.71 35.37 7.08
N LEU A 418 37.42 35.60 5.97
CA LEU A 418 38.89 35.76 5.95
C LEU A 418 39.33 37.21 6.23
N LYS A 419 38.40 38.16 6.31
CA LYS A 419 38.68 39.56 6.66
C LYS A 419 38.48 39.83 8.15
N LEU A 420 39.22 39.14 9.01
CA LEU A 420 39.44 39.57 10.39
C LEU A 420 40.90 39.34 10.78
N GLU A 421 41.74 40.28 10.35
CA GLU A 421 42.86 40.86 11.11
C GLU A 421 43.64 41.77 10.14
N ASN A 422 43.29 43.05 10.15
CA ASN A 422 44.19 44.18 9.92
C ASN A 422 43.40 45.46 10.24
N SER A 423 43.07 45.61 11.52
CA SER A 423 42.69 46.90 12.12
C SER A 423 43.31 46.97 13.50
N SER A 424 44.63 47.05 13.53
CA SER A 424 45.38 47.62 14.65
C SER A 424 46.84 47.85 14.27
N SER A 425 47.08 48.97 13.58
CA SER A 425 48.17 49.92 13.83
C SER A 425 48.01 51.12 12.91
#